data_AF-A0A1G3PP08-F1
#
_entry.id   AF-A0A1G3PP08-F1
#
_cell.length_a   1.000
_cell.length_b   1.000
_cell.length_c   1.000
_cell.angle_alpha   90.00
_cell.angle_beta   90.00
_cell.angle_gamma   90.00
#
_symmetry.space_group_name_H-M   'P 1'
#
loop_
_entity.id
_entity.type
_entity.pdbx_description
1 polymer ?
#
loop_
_entity_poly.entity_id
_entity_poly.type
_entity_poly.pdbx_seq_one_letter_code
_entity_poly.pdbx_strand_id
1 'polypeptide(L)'
;MKNIYILFIILLFLSFCGQKEVKDGPVPLGNGIVEFGAVSVTTGNVKFSYLPAWAETPPESVWFSGDINKWSFSAEGYRFTHLDNGNFELSVKTVPGTYRYYYVINGAPIKNMKEIAGKILPQPTRFQTNSDGTVLAVLEVGE
;
A
#
# COMPACT_ATOMS: atom_id res chain seq x y z
N MET A 1 -47.54 -63.83 -17.64
CA MET A 1 -48.08 -63.87 -16.26
C MET A 1 -47.53 -62.66 -15.50
N LYS A 2 -48.41 -61.78 -14.98
CA LYS A 2 -48.29 -60.91 -13.78
C LYS A 2 -46.95 -60.16 -13.55
N ASN A 3 -46.83 -58.83 -13.44
CA ASN A 3 -47.65 -57.87 -12.70
C ASN A 3 -47.35 -56.42 -13.14
N ILE A 4 -48.36 -55.56 -12.96
CA ILE A 4 -48.34 -54.10 -13.06
C ILE A 4 -47.85 -53.51 -11.73
N TYR A 5 -47.05 -52.44 -11.75
CA TYR A 5 -46.92 -51.50 -10.62
C TYR A 5 -46.68 -50.07 -11.12
N ILE A 6 -47.25 -49.14 -10.38
CA ILE A 6 -47.56 -47.74 -10.67
C ILE A 6 -46.64 -46.82 -9.85
N LEU A 7 -46.11 -45.78 -10.50
CA LEU A 7 -45.92 -44.39 -10.03
C LEU A 7 -44.98 -44.03 -8.84
N PHE A 8 -44.45 -42.79 -8.98
CA PHE A 8 -43.94 -41.82 -8.00
C PHE A 8 -42.41 -41.56 -7.92
N ILE A 9 -42.05 -40.49 -8.64
CA ILE A 9 -41.09 -39.41 -8.34
C ILE A 9 -40.47 -39.45 -6.93
N ILE A 10 -39.14 -39.36 -6.85
CA ILE A 10 -38.42 -38.40 -5.99
C ILE A 10 -37.09 -38.08 -6.66
N LEU A 11 -36.98 -36.80 -7.05
CA LEU A 11 -35.79 -36.15 -7.55
C LEU A 11 -34.94 -35.79 -6.31
N LEU A 12 -33.88 -36.53 -6.03
CA LEU A 12 -32.93 -36.17 -4.98
C LEU A 12 -31.74 -35.47 -5.63
N PHE A 13 -31.79 -34.13 -5.61
CA PHE A 13 -30.62 -33.27 -5.86
C PHE A 13 -29.56 -33.59 -4.79
N LEU A 14 -28.54 -34.38 -5.14
CA LEU A 14 -27.31 -34.39 -4.38
C LEU A 14 -26.58 -33.08 -4.69
N SER A 15 -26.64 -32.14 -3.75
CA SER A 15 -25.81 -30.94 -3.72
C SER A 15 -24.33 -31.35 -3.73
N PHE A 16 -23.73 -31.38 -4.91
CA PHE A 16 -22.29 -31.26 -5.04
C PHE A 16 -21.91 -29.82 -4.69
N CYS A 17 -21.30 -29.65 -3.52
CA CYS A 17 -20.59 -28.43 -3.15
C CYS A 17 -19.48 -28.21 -4.18
N GLY A 18 -19.61 -27.16 -4.98
CA GLY A 18 -18.69 -26.86 -6.06
C GLY A 18 -17.35 -26.32 -5.55
N GLN A 19 -16.26 -27.04 -5.82
CA GLN A 19 -14.96 -26.41 -6.05
C GLN A 19 -14.83 -26.15 -7.55
N LYS A 20 -14.82 -24.87 -7.95
CA LYS A 20 -14.41 -24.49 -9.32
C LYS A 20 -12.89 -24.43 -9.36
N GLU A 21 -12.29 -25.23 -10.23
CA GLU A 21 -10.90 -25.10 -10.65
C GLU A 21 -10.66 -23.73 -11.29
N VAL A 22 -9.62 -23.03 -10.83
CA VAL A 22 -9.08 -21.85 -11.51
C VAL A 22 -8.16 -22.37 -12.61
N LYS A 23 -8.47 -22.05 -13.88
CA LYS A 23 -7.60 -22.38 -15.01
C LYS A 23 -6.62 -21.24 -15.24
N ASP A 24 -5.35 -21.48 -14.92
CA ASP A 24 -4.25 -20.59 -15.29
C ASP A 24 -4.00 -20.69 -16.80
N GLY A 25 -4.22 -19.58 -17.51
CA GLY A 25 -3.76 -19.40 -18.88
C GLY A 25 -2.51 -18.51 -18.92
N PRO A 26 -1.53 -18.74 -19.83
CA PRO A 26 -0.34 -17.91 -19.94
C PRO A 26 -0.68 -16.50 -20.44
N VAL A 27 -0.15 -15.47 -19.77
CA VAL A 27 -0.27 -14.06 -20.19
C VAL A 27 0.92 -13.74 -21.13
N PRO A 28 0.68 -13.27 -22.37
CA PRO A 28 1.76 -12.95 -23.30
C PRO A 28 2.52 -11.68 -22.87
N LEU A 29 3.84 -11.80 -22.75
CA LEU A 29 4.80 -10.72 -22.61
C LEU A 29 4.97 -10.00 -23.95
N GLY A 30 4.44 -8.77 -24.05
CA GLY A 30 4.67 -7.85 -25.16
C GLY A 30 5.89 -6.95 -24.91
N ASN A 31 6.69 -6.74 -25.95
CA ASN A 31 7.98 -6.05 -25.94
C ASN A 31 7.96 -4.62 -25.36
N GLY A 32 8.73 -4.38 -24.28
CA GLY A 32 9.32 -3.06 -23.96
C GLY A 32 8.76 -2.30 -22.75
N ILE A 33 9.70 -1.78 -21.95
CA ILE A 33 9.61 -0.93 -20.74
C ILE A 33 9.22 -1.66 -19.44
N VAL A 34 10.17 -1.71 -18.50
CA VAL A 34 9.93 -2.07 -17.10
C VAL A 34 9.37 -0.82 -16.42
N GLU A 35 8.06 -0.64 -16.40
CA GLU A 35 7.42 0.33 -15.51
C GLU A 35 7.40 -0.29 -14.11
N PHE A 36 8.04 0.37 -13.13
CA PHE A 36 7.69 0.14 -11.73
C PHE A 36 6.25 0.63 -11.60
N GLY A 37 5.31 -0.30 -11.72
CA GLY A 37 3.89 0.01 -11.81
C GLY A 37 3.52 1.03 -10.74
N ALA A 38 2.94 2.15 -11.18
CA ALA A 38 2.34 3.11 -10.28
C ALA A 38 1.39 2.32 -9.37
N VAL A 39 1.74 2.20 -8.09
CA VAL A 39 0.82 1.68 -7.10
C VAL A 39 -0.31 2.70 -7.06
N SER A 40 -1.42 2.38 -7.73
CA SER A 40 -2.63 3.17 -7.70
C SER A 40 -3.16 3.10 -6.28
N VAL A 41 -2.90 4.15 -5.49
CA VAL A 41 -3.48 4.28 -4.16
C VAL A 41 -4.93 4.70 -4.37
N THR A 42 -5.86 3.78 -4.16
CA THR A 42 -7.30 4.06 -4.22
C THR A 42 -7.69 5.01 -3.09
N THR A 43 -8.64 5.91 -3.36
CA THR A 43 -9.24 6.81 -2.37
C THR A 43 -9.51 6.11 -1.02
N GLY A 44 -9.03 6.66 0.11
CA GLY A 44 -9.21 6.02 1.42
C GLY A 44 -8.12 6.33 2.47
N ASN A 45 -7.81 5.32 3.30
CA ASN A 45 -6.70 5.36 4.25
C ASN A 45 -5.42 4.82 3.58
N VAL A 46 -4.48 5.71 3.30
CA VAL A 46 -3.14 5.33 2.82
C VAL A 46 -2.31 4.89 4.00
N LYS A 47 -1.81 3.65 3.96
CA LYS A 47 -0.87 3.15 4.95
C LYS A 47 0.56 3.47 4.52
N PHE A 48 1.15 4.44 5.20
CA PHE A 48 2.56 4.75 5.11
C PHE A 48 3.37 3.82 6.00
N SER A 49 4.56 3.43 5.54
CA SER A 49 5.50 2.63 6.32
C SER A 49 6.92 3.16 6.20
N TYR A 50 7.70 3.02 7.28
CA TYR A 50 9.16 3.13 7.26
C TYR A 50 9.77 1.82 7.73
N LEU A 51 10.70 1.30 6.94
CA LEU A 51 11.32 -0.02 7.05
C LEU A 51 12.84 0.16 7.24
N PRO A 52 13.32 0.38 8.47
CA PRO A 52 14.75 0.38 8.76
C PRO A 52 15.39 -0.93 8.29
N ALA A 53 16.66 -0.90 7.89
CA ALA A 53 17.36 -2.15 7.60
C ALA A 53 17.54 -2.96 8.90
N TRP A 54 17.51 -4.29 8.82
CA TRP A 54 17.61 -5.17 9.99
C TRP A 54 18.89 -5.00 10.82
N ALA A 55 19.95 -4.44 10.22
CA ALA A 55 21.23 -4.14 10.87
C ALA A 55 21.29 -2.70 11.44
N GLU A 56 20.27 -1.89 11.24
CA GLU A 56 20.19 -0.51 11.75
C GLU A 56 19.47 -0.49 13.10
N THR A 57 19.96 0.35 14.02
CA THR A 57 19.20 0.68 15.23
C THR A 57 17.92 1.41 14.81
N PRO A 58 16.72 0.90 15.18
CA PRO A 58 15.47 1.59 14.88
C PRO A 58 15.46 3.00 15.48
N PRO A 59 14.93 4.01 14.77
CA PRO A 59 14.81 5.36 15.31
C PRO A 59 13.83 5.41 16.49
N GLU A 60 14.01 6.37 17.39
CA GLU A 60 13.11 6.61 18.52
C GLU A 60 11.75 7.14 18.06
N SER A 61 11.73 7.89 16.96
CA SER A 61 10.50 8.42 16.38
C SER A 61 10.59 8.64 14.88
N VAL A 62 9.46 8.40 14.23
CA VAL A 62 9.22 8.72 12.82
C VAL A 62 7.89 9.46 12.73
N TRP A 63 7.89 10.58 12.02
CA TRP A 63 6.71 11.41 11.79
C TRP A 63 6.55 11.71 10.31
N PHE A 64 5.30 11.87 9.88
CA PHE A 64 4.96 12.39 8.57
C PHE A 64 4.89 13.92 8.63
N SER A 65 5.49 14.61 7.65
CA SER A 65 5.32 16.05 7.44
C SER A 65 5.10 16.33 5.96
N GLY A 66 4.00 16.99 5.62
CA GLY A 66 3.62 17.21 4.24
C GLY A 66 2.39 18.08 4.07
N ASP A 67 1.91 18.19 2.83
CA ASP A 67 0.74 19.00 2.48
C ASP A 67 -0.49 18.65 3.36
N ILE A 68 -0.68 17.36 3.66
CA ILE A 68 -1.83 16.85 4.43
C ILE A 68 -1.85 17.41 5.86
N ASN A 69 -0.70 17.55 6.52
CA ASN A 69 -0.61 18.02 7.90
C ASN A 69 -0.04 19.45 8.02
N LYS A 70 -0.04 20.20 6.91
CA LYS A 70 0.49 21.57 6.83
C LYS A 70 1.97 21.68 7.25
N TRP A 71 2.77 20.69 6.88
CA TRP A 71 4.22 20.65 7.13
C TRP A 71 4.60 20.70 8.61
N SER A 72 3.74 20.17 9.49
CA SER A 72 4.03 20.06 10.93
C SER A 72 4.95 18.87 11.21
N PHE A 73 5.97 19.08 12.05
CA PHE A 73 6.99 18.07 12.34
C PHE A 73 6.58 17.12 13.46
N SER A 74 5.53 17.47 14.21
CA SER A 74 5.13 16.77 15.44
C SER A 74 3.62 16.79 15.68
N ALA A 75 2.81 16.82 14.61
CA ALA A 75 1.36 16.70 14.74
C ALA A 75 0.97 15.29 15.23
N GLU A 76 0.34 15.18 16.41
CA GLU A 76 0.10 13.90 17.11
C GLU A 76 -0.57 12.82 16.23
N GLY A 77 -1.50 13.19 15.34
CA GLY A 77 -2.15 12.27 14.40
C GLY A 77 -1.29 11.77 13.23
N TYR A 78 -0.02 12.19 13.16
CA TYR A 78 0.92 11.90 12.07
C TYR A 78 2.23 11.27 12.59
N ARG A 79 2.26 10.83 13.85
CA ARG A 79 3.34 10.00 14.39
C ARG A 79 3.16 8.56 13.90
N PHE A 80 4.23 7.95 13.40
CA PHE A 80 4.18 6.53 13.08
C PHE A 80 4.16 5.68 14.35
N THR A 81 3.44 4.58 14.30
CA THR A 81 3.44 3.54 15.33
C THR A 81 4.61 2.60 15.08
N HIS A 82 5.45 2.41 16.10
CA HIS A 82 6.51 1.40 16.07
C HIS A 82 5.91 0.01 16.28
N LEU A 83 6.32 -0.95 15.46
CA LEU A 83 5.87 -2.33 15.49
C LEU A 83 6.93 -3.24 16.09
N ASP A 84 6.52 -4.40 16.62
CA ASP A 84 7.44 -5.37 17.25
C ASP A 84 8.51 -5.93 16.30
N ASN A 85 8.29 -5.82 14.99
CA ASN A 85 9.25 -6.23 13.96
C ASN A 85 10.27 -5.14 13.60
N GLY A 86 10.29 -4.00 14.30
CA GLY A 86 11.19 -2.87 14.07
C GLY A 86 10.74 -1.90 12.98
N ASN A 87 9.61 -2.16 12.31
CA ASN A 87 9.05 -1.27 11.31
C ASN A 87 8.13 -0.22 11.93
N PHE A 88 7.79 0.78 11.14
CA PHE A 88 6.92 1.88 11.54
C PHE A 88 5.75 1.98 10.56
N GLU A 89 4.53 2.20 11.06
CA GLU A 89 3.34 2.37 10.23
C GLU A 89 2.49 3.59 10.64
N LEU A 90 1.88 4.24 9.65
CA LEU A 90 0.93 5.34 9.83
C LEU A 90 -0.19 5.22 8.79
N SER A 91 -1.44 5.21 9.23
CA SER A 91 -2.60 5.29 8.34
C SER A 91 -3.09 6.73 8.23
N VAL A 92 -3.09 7.30 7.03
CA VAL A 92 -3.53 8.68 6.75
C VAL A 92 -4.74 8.65 5.83
N LYS A 93 -5.81 9.32 6.24
CA LYS A 93 -6.98 9.51 5.38
C LYS A 93 -6.68 10.53 4.28
N THR A 94 -6.85 10.14 3.03
CA THR A 94 -6.65 11.00 1.87
C THR A 94 -7.88 10.99 0.96
N VAL A 95 -8.04 12.09 0.23
CA VAL A 95 -8.90 12.17 -0.95
C VAL A 95 -8.00 12.05 -2.20
N PRO A 96 -8.56 11.88 -3.42
CA PRO A 96 -7.75 11.96 -4.63
C PRO A 96 -7.02 13.29 -4.72
N GLY A 97 -5.77 13.27 -5.19
CA GLY A 97 -4.93 14.45 -5.31
C GLY A 97 -3.44 14.17 -5.26
N THR A 98 -2.65 15.24 -5.33
CA THR A 98 -1.19 15.20 -5.25
C THR A 98 -0.73 15.72 -3.89
N TYR A 99 0.10 14.94 -3.20
CA TYR A 99 0.60 15.25 -1.86
C TYR A 99 2.12 15.19 -1.82
N ARG A 100 2.75 16.28 -1.40
CA ARG A 100 4.20 16.33 -1.15
C ARG A 100 4.45 16.09 0.33
N TYR A 101 5.52 15.36 0.64
CA TYR A 101 5.88 15.03 2.02
C TYR A 101 7.36 14.67 2.17
N TYR A 102 7.81 14.65 3.42
CA TYR A 102 9.01 13.95 3.87
C TYR A 102 8.75 13.30 5.24
N TYR A 103 9.68 12.47 5.68
CA TYR A 103 9.68 11.94 7.05
C TYR A 103 10.56 12.77 7.96
N VAL A 104 10.15 12.92 9.21
CA VAL A 104 10.96 13.49 10.28
C VAL A 104 11.38 12.34 11.19
N ILE A 105 12.68 12.05 11.22
CA ILE A 105 13.26 10.95 11.98
C ILE A 105 14.05 11.53 13.14
N ASN A 106 13.73 11.14 14.37
CA ASN A 106 14.35 11.66 15.60
C ASN A 106 14.37 13.20 15.64
N GLY A 107 13.28 13.84 15.21
CA GLY A 107 13.13 15.30 15.19
C GLY A 107 13.81 16.01 14.01
N ALA A 108 14.52 15.30 13.13
CA ALA A 108 15.19 15.89 11.97
C ALA A 108 14.46 15.54 10.66
N PRO A 109 14.16 16.52 9.78
CA PRO A 109 13.56 16.25 8.48
C PRO A 109 14.58 15.56 7.56
N ILE A 110 14.13 14.54 6.83
CA ILE A 110 14.92 13.89 5.80
C ILE A 110 14.99 14.82 4.58
N LYS A 111 16.14 15.47 4.40
CA LYS A 111 16.37 16.47 3.33
C LYS A 111 16.27 15.86 1.93
N ASN A 112 16.59 14.58 1.77
CA ASN A 112 16.56 13.91 0.49
C ASN A 112 15.80 12.59 0.56
N MET A 113 14.49 12.64 0.26
CA MET A 113 13.65 11.44 0.31
C MET A 113 14.07 10.33 -0.67
N LYS A 114 14.87 10.63 -1.71
CA LYS A 114 15.41 9.60 -2.61
C LYS A 114 16.34 8.62 -1.89
N GLU A 115 17.06 9.09 -0.87
CA GLU A 115 18.03 8.28 -0.12
C GLU A 115 17.34 7.20 0.72
N ILE A 116 16.07 7.40 1.08
CA ILE A 116 15.28 6.43 1.84
C ILE A 116 14.16 5.80 1.03
N ALA A 117 14.12 5.98 -0.30
CA ALA A 117 13.04 5.49 -1.16
C ALA A 117 12.81 3.97 -1.01
N GLY A 118 13.90 3.19 -0.92
CA GLY A 118 13.84 1.74 -0.70
C GLY A 118 13.37 1.31 0.70
N LYS A 119 13.17 2.26 1.63
CA LYS A 119 12.75 2.03 3.02
C LYS A 119 11.34 2.52 3.30
N ILE A 120 10.61 3.03 2.30
CA ILE A 120 9.28 3.61 2.53
C ILE A 120 8.21 2.93 1.68
N LEU A 121 6.99 2.87 2.22
CA LEU A 121 5.80 2.47 1.48
C LEU A 121 4.66 3.48 1.74
N PRO A 122 3.72 3.69 0.79
CA PRO A 122 3.86 3.32 -0.62
C PRO A 122 5.08 4.00 -1.25
N GLN A 123 5.61 3.43 -2.33
CA GLN A 123 6.68 4.08 -3.09
C GLN A 123 6.16 5.43 -3.61
N PRO A 124 6.95 6.52 -3.48
CA PRO A 124 6.56 7.81 -4.05
C PRO A 124 6.34 7.68 -5.57
N THR A 125 5.29 8.33 -6.08
CA THR A 125 5.04 8.42 -7.52
C THR A 125 6.20 9.15 -8.22
N ARG A 126 6.73 10.19 -7.57
CA ARG A 126 7.92 10.92 -8.02
C ARG A 126 8.58 11.67 -6.88
N PHE A 127 9.68 12.35 -7.18
CA PHE A 127 10.36 13.26 -6.26
C PHE A 127 10.33 14.69 -6.80
N GLN A 128 10.30 15.68 -5.90
CA GLN A 128 10.36 17.09 -6.23
C GLN A 128 11.52 17.76 -5.49
N THR A 129 12.42 18.40 -6.23
CA THR A 129 13.51 19.19 -5.65
C THR A 129 13.08 20.65 -5.52
N ASN A 130 13.17 21.20 -4.32
CA ASN A 130 12.95 22.61 -4.02
C ASN A 130 14.21 23.44 -4.34
N SER A 131 14.07 24.77 -4.38
CA SER A 131 15.18 25.70 -4.63
C SER A 131 16.28 25.67 -3.56
N ASP A 132 15.95 25.21 -2.35
CA ASP A 132 16.88 25.02 -1.23
C ASP A 132 17.63 23.66 -1.30
N GLY A 133 17.39 22.87 -2.34
CA GLY A 133 17.97 21.54 -2.53
C GLY A 133 17.23 20.41 -1.80
N THR A 134 16.19 20.71 -1.02
CA THR A 134 15.37 19.68 -0.36
C THR A 134 14.63 18.85 -1.42
N VAL A 135 14.72 17.52 -1.32
CA VAL A 135 14.02 16.58 -2.20
C VAL A 135 12.87 15.93 -1.46
N LEU A 136 11.66 16.34 -1.84
CA LEU A 136 10.39 15.85 -1.32
C LEU A 136 9.94 14.59 -2.06
N ALA A 137 9.25 13.70 -1.36
CA ALA A 137 8.46 12.64 -1.97
C ALA A 137 7.11 13.21 -2.42
N VAL A 138 6.60 12.73 -3.56
CA VAL A 138 5.28 13.09 -4.08
C VAL A 138 4.46 11.82 -4.23
N LEU A 139 3.26 11.82 -3.66
CA LEU A 139 2.26 10.77 -3.82
C LEU A 139 1.08 11.31 -4.62
N GLU A 140 0.73 10.61 -5.69
CA GLU A 140 -0.49 10.86 -6.47
C GLU A 140 -1.52 9.80 -6.11
N VAL A 141 -2.64 10.23 -5.53
CA VAL A 141 -3.77 9.40 -5.12
C VAL A 141 -4.85 9.54 -6.18
N GLY A 142 -5.19 8.44 -6.84
CA GLY A 142 -6.24 8.37 -7.85
C GLY A 142 -7.63 8.16 -7.24
N GLU A 143 -8.66 8.28 -8.08
CA GLU A 143 -10.04 7.94 -7.73
C GLU A 143 -10.21 6.45 -7.42
#